data_AF-M3B5P9-F1
#
_entry.id   AF-M3B5P9-F1
#
_cell.length_a   1.000
_cell.length_b   1.000
_cell.length_c   1.000
_cell.angle_alpha   90.00
_cell.angle_beta   90.00
_cell.angle_gamma   90.00
#
_symmetry.space_group_name_H-M   'P 1'
#
loop_
_entity.id
_entity.type
_entity.pdbx_description
1 polymer ?
#
loop_
_entity_poly.entity_id
_entity_poly.type
_entity_poly.pdbx_seq_one_letter_code
_entity_poly.pdbx_strand_id
1 'polypeptide(L)'
;MSAKSTAGPGGKKPASAATNLIAGGGAGMMEALVCHPLDTIKVRMQLSRRQRGTGQKRRGFIKTGMEIARKETPLGLYKGLGAVLTGIVPKMAIRFTSYEWYKQLLADKEGRIRGSSNFLAGLAAGVTEAVAVVCPMEVVKIRLQAQHHSMADPLDVPKYRNAAHACYTVIKEEGVGALYRGVSLTALRQGTNQAANFTAYTELKEILQQRSDDPTKPLPGYTTAGIGLISGAVGPFCNAPIDTIKTRLQRTPAEPGQTAMGRIVNIGSQMFKQEGPRAFWMGITPRVARVAPGQAVTFAVYEYLKGVLEKGRDMIPGGQYEE
;
A
#
# COMPACT_ATOMS: atom_id res chain seq x y z
N MET A 1 24.73 22.63 6.25
CA MET A 1 23.81 23.60 5.62
C MET A 1 22.45 23.46 6.29
N SER A 2 22.15 24.40 7.17
CA SER A 2 21.04 24.40 8.11
C SER A 2 19.67 24.32 7.41
N ALA A 3 18.86 23.33 7.79
CA ALA A 3 17.52 23.13 7.26
C ALA A 3 16.59 24.26 7.73
N LYS A 4 16.28 25.23 6.85
CA LYS A 4 15.33 26.31 7.17
C LYS A 4 13.94 25.71 7.41
N SER A 5 13.50 25.81 8.66
CA SER A 5 12.22 25.34 9.21
C SER A 5 11.03 25.99 8.48
N THR A 6 10.27 25.20 7.73
CA THR A 6 9.04 25.63 7.06
C THR A 6 7.87 25.69 8.04
N ALA A 7 7.46 26.89 8.47
CA ALA A 7 6.35 27.05 9.43
C ALA A 7 5.05 26.37 8.94
N GLY A 8 4.51 25.45 9.75
CA GLY A 8 3.21 24.85 9.51
C GLY A 8 2.05 25.79 9.87
N PRO A 9 0.80 25.48 9.47
CA PRO A 9 -0.36 26.28 9.85
C PRO A 9 -0.49 26.31 11.38
N GLY A 10 -0.52 27.51 11.97
CA GLY A 10 -0.65 27.71 13.42
C GLY A 10 0.67 27.89 14.19
N GLY A 11 1.77 28.27 13.53
CA GLY A 11 3.02 28.65 14.22
C GLY A 11 3.81 27.49 14.85
N LYS A 12 3.34 26.25 14.71
CA LYS A 12 4.05 25.05 15.15
C LYS A 12 5.14 24.70 14.13
N LYS A 13 6.37 24.48 14.61
CA LYS A 13 7.47 23.93 13.79
C LYS A 13 6.98 22.62 13.15
N PRO A 14 7.19 22.42 11.84
CA PRO A 14 6.79 21.19 11.17
C PRO A 14 7.44 20.01 11.90
N ALA A 15 6.70 18.93 12.09
CA ALA A 15 7.24 17.72 12.69
C ALA A 15 8.50 17.29 11.91
N SER A 16 9.59 17.00 12.62
CA SER A 16 10.86 16.62 12.01
C SER A 16 10.67 15.39 11.13
N ALA A 17 11.49 15.26 10.09
CA ALA A 17 11.66 14.06 9.27
C ALA A 17 11.57 12.77 10.11
N ALA A 18 12.35 12.75 11.20
CA ALA A 18 12.43 11.64 12.14
C ALA A 18 11.12 11.40 12.90
N THR A 19 10.40 12.47 13.28
CA THR A 19 9.09 12.36 13.94
C THR A 19 8.06 11.73 13.01
N ASN A 20 8.01 12.17 11.75
CA ASN A 20 7.09 11.60 10.76
C ASN A 20 7.48 10.16 10.40
N LEU A 21 8.78 9.84 10.37
CA LEU A 21 9.29 8.49 10.14
C LEU A 21 8.91 7.55 11.28
N ILE A 22 9.13 7.94 12.54
CA ILE A 22 8.82 7.10 13.72
C ILE A 22 7.30 6.95 13.86
N ALA A 23 6.55 8.05 13.75
CA ALA A 23 5.09 8.01 13.82
C ALA A 23 4.49 7.20 12.65
N GLY A 24 4.97 7.40 11.42
CA GLY A 24 4.50 6.69 10.23
C GLY A 24 4.91 5.22 10.20
N GLY A 25 6.14 4.91 10.61
CA GLY A 25 6.66 3.55 10.72
C GLY A 25 5.95 2.76 11.83
N GLY A 26 5.77 3.38 13.00
CA GLY A 26 5.01 2.79 14.11
C GLY A 26 3.53 2.57 13.76
N ALA A 27 2.91 3.53 13.08
CA ALA A 27 1.55 3.39 12.57
C ALA A 27 1.43 2.23 11.57
N GLY A 28 2.36 2.11 10.62
CA GLY A 28 2.39 0.99 9.67
C GLY A 28 2.63 -0.37 10.33
N MET A 29 3.46 -0.40 11.38
CA MET A 29 3.70 -1.62 12.16
C MET A 29 2.45 -2.06 12.92
N MET A 30 1.72 -1.14 13.55
CA MET A 30 0.45 -1.47 14.21
C MET A 30 -0.66 -1.83 13.22
N GLU A 31 -0.74 -1.16 12.07
CA GLU A 31 -1.66 -1.56 11.00
C GLU A 31 -1.39 -3.01 10.58
N ALA A 32 -0.12 -3.36 10.35
CA ALA A 32 0.26 -4.74 10.07
C ALA A 32 -0.16 -5.67 11.21
N LEU A 33 0.14 -5.38 12.47
CA LEU A 33 -0.23 -6.23 13.60
C LEU A 33 -1.75 -6.47 13.71
N VAL A 34 -2.57 -5.45 13.49
CA VAL A 34 -4.03 -5.56 13.61
C VAL A 34 -4.65 -6.21 12.37
N CYS A 35 -4.16 -5.89 11.18
CA CYS A 35 -4.77 -6.34 9.92
C CYS A 35 -4.17 -7.63 9.35
N HIS A 36 -3.02 -8.09 9.84
CA HIS A 36 -2.36 -9.30 9.33
C HIS A 36 -3.22 -10.58 9.42
N PRO A 37 -4.03 -10.82 10.49
CA PRO A 37 -4.97 -11.94 10.50
C PRO A 37 -5.95 -11.93 9.32
N LEU A 38 -6.45 -10.74 8.95
CA LEU A 38 -7.36 -10.58 7.81
C LEU A 38 -6.66 -10.88 6.48
N ASP A 39 -5.39 -10.47 6.37
CA ASP A 39 -4.57 -10.73 5.19
C ASP A 39 -4.24 -12.22 5.04
N THR A 40 -3.92 -12.91 6.13
CA THR A 40 -3.67 -14.36 6.14
C THR A 40 -4.91 -15.13 5.71
N ILE A 41 -6.09 -14.79 6.25
CA ILE A 41 -7.37 -15.41 5.86
C ILE A 41 -7.62 -15.19 4.36
N LYS A 42 -7.44 -13.96 3.87
CA LYS A 42 -7.64 -13.60 2.46
C LYS A 42 -6.73 -14.42 1.54
N VAL A 43 -5.44 -14.50 1.84
CA VAL A 43 -4.47 -15.25 1.02
C VAL A 43 -4.81 -16.73 0.99
N ARG A 44 -5.14 -17.34 2.14
CA ARG A 44 -5.55 -18.75 2.18
C ARG A 44 -6.84 -19.03 1.43
N MET A 45 -7.79 -18.11 1.49
CA MET A 45 -9.05 -18.23 0.77
C MET A 45 -8.82 -18.12 -0.75
N GLN A 46 -7.86 -17.27 -1.19
CA GLN A 46 -7.44 -17.17 -2.59
C GLN A 46 -6.70 -18.41 -3.08
N LEU A 47 -5.80 -18.97 -2.27
CA LEU A 47 -5.09 -20.23 -2.58
C LEU A 47 -6.07 -21.42 -2.62
N SER A 48 -6.97 -21.53 -1.65
CA SER A 48 -8.03 -22.56 -1.62
C SER A 48 -8.95 -22.49 -2.83
N ARG A 49 -9.22 -21.30 -3.38
CA ARG A 49 -9.99 -21.15 -4.62
C ARG A 49 -9.27 -21.72 -5.83
N ARG A 50 -7.93 -21.65 -5.84
CA ARG A 50 -7.07 -22.14 -6.93
C ARG A 50 -6.88 -23.66 -6.88
N GLN A 51 -6.97 -24.26 -5.69
CA GLN A 51 -6.85 -25.70 -5.43
C GLN A 51 -8.16 -26.49 -5.51
N ARG A 52 -9.28 -25.88 -5.92
CA ARG A 52 -10.58 -26.55 -5.88
C ARG A 52 -10.91 -27.30 -7.16
N GLY A 53 -11.15 -28.60 -7.02
CA GLY A 53 -11.93 -29.39 -7.97
C GLY A 53 -13.38 -28.92 -8.04
N THR A 54 -14.04 -29.23 -9.16
CA THR A 54 -15.44 -28.94 -9.44
C THR A 54 -16.35 -29.47 -8.32
N GLY A 55 -17.24 -28.63 -7.77
CA GLY A 55 -18.28 -29.05 -6.81
C GLY A 55 -18.09 -28.69 -5.31
N GLN A 56 -16.91 -28.27 -4.85
CA GLN A 56 -16.78 -27.83 -3.44
C GLN A 56 -17.51 -26.49 -3.18
N LYS A 57 -18.07 -26.27 -1.97
CA LYS A 57 -18.77 -25.02 -1.56
C LYS A 57 -17.82 -23.88 -1.21
N ARG A 58 -18.09 -22.64 -1.68
CA ARG A 58 -17.22 -21.45 -1.47
C ARG A 58 -16.93 -21.27 0.03
N ARG A 59 -15.65 -21.25 0.43
CA ARG A 59 -15.26 -21.00 1.83
C ARG A 59 -15.45 -19.52 2.12
N GLY A 60 -16.22 -19.21 3.17
CA GLY A 60 -16.39 -17.85 3.67
C GLY A 60 -15.19 -17.40 4.52
N PHE A 61 -15.13 -16.11 4.78
CA PHE A 61 -14.03 -15.48 5.53
C PHE A 61 -13.90 -16.06 6.95
N ILE A 62 -15.03 -16.12 7.69
CA ILE A 62 -15.10 -16.62 9.07
C ILE A 62 -14.73 -18.10 9.16
N LYS A 63 -15.28 -18.93 8.26
CA LYS A 63 -14.99 -20.38 8.24
C LYS A 63 -13.52 -20.66 7.97
N THR A 64 -12.90 -19.88 7.08
CA THR A 64 -11.46 -20.00 6.78
C THR A 64 -10.61 -19.59 7.99
N GLY A 65 -10.95 -18.50 8.67
CA GLY A 65 -10.25 -18.09 9.90
C GLY A 65 -10.34 -19.12 11.02
N MET A 66 -11.52 -19.68 11.25
CA MET A 66 -11.75 -20.71 12.27
C MET A 66 -11.02 -22.02 11.96
N GLU A 67 -10.94 -22.39 10.68
CA GLU A 67 -10.19 -23.56 10.24
C GLU A 67 -8.68 -23.40 10.46
N ILE A 68 -8.13 -22.21 10.21
CA ILE A 68 -6.71 -21.91 10.51
C ILE A 68 -6.45 -22.05 12.02
N ALA A 69 -7.28 -21.42 12.84
CA ALA A 69 -7.11 -21.46 14.29
C ALA A 69 -7.20 -22.89 14.84
N ARG A 70 -8.11 -23.72 14.30
CA ARG A 70 -8.30 -25.12 14.71
C ARG A 70 -7.20 -26.07 14.19
N LYS A 71 -6.69 -25.88 12.97
CA LYS A 71 -5.73 -26.82 12.34
C LYS A 71 -4.27 -26.46 12.57
N GLU A 72 -3.94 -25.18 12.70
CA GLU A 72 -2.56 -24.69 12.75
C GLU A 72 -2.23 -23.86 13.98
N THR A 73 -3.17 -23.67 14.90
CA THR A 73 -3.17 -22.75 16.06
C THR A 73 -3.54 -21.30 15.72
N PRO A 74 -3.99 -20.50 16.73
CA PRO A 74 -4.28 -19.07 16.55
C PRO A 74 -3.09 -18.25 16.02
N LEU A 75 -1.85 -18.64 16.36
CA LEU A 75 -0.64 -18.00 15.86
C LEU A 75 -0.42 -18.25 14.35
N GLY A 76 -1.08 -19.26 13.77
CA GLY A 76 -1.11 -19.48 12.33
C GLY A 76 -1.71 -18.31 11.54
N LEU A 77 -2.53 -17.47 12.18
CA LEU A 77 -3.04 -16.22 11.59
C LEU A 77 -1.95 -15.15 11.40
N TYR A 78 -0.86 -15.22 12.18
CA TYR A 78 0.28 -14.31 12.13
C TYR A 78 1.45 -14.82 11.28
N LYS A 79 1.27 -15.97 10.60
CA LYS A 79 2.30 -16.53 9.73
C LYS A 79 2.68 -15.55 8.63
N GLY A 80 3.97 -15.24 8.53
CA GLY A 80 4.52 -14.27 7.57
C GLY A 80 4.56 -12.81 8.05
N LEU A 81 4.10 -12.50 9.27
CA LEU A 81 4.16 -11.14 9.82
C LEU A 81 5.58 -10.58 9.83
N GLY A 82 6.58 -11.38 10.23
CA GLY A 82 7.99 -10.96 10.25
C GLY A 82 8.46 -10.44 8.89
N ALA A 83 8.13 -11.13 7.79
CA ALA A 83 8.47 -10.69 6.44
C ALA A 83 7.77 -9.38 6.04
N VAL A 84 6.54 -9.15 6.52
CA VAL A 84 5.82 -7.89 6.32
C VAL A 84 6.50 -6.76 7.09
N LEU A 85 6.84 -6.97 8.36
CA LEU A 85 7.51 -5.96 9.19
C LEU A 85 8.89 -5.58 8.66
N THR A 86 9.70 -6.57 8.25
CA THR A 86 11.00 -6.32 7.63
C THR A 86 10.87 -5.52 6.32
N GLY A 87 9.78 -5.68 5.57
CA GLY A 87 9.52 -4.93 4.34
C GLY A 87 9.03 -3.50 4.57
N ILE A 88 8.37 -3.21 5.70
CA ILE A 88 7.82 -1.88 6.00
C ILE A 88 8.94 -0.85 6.24
N VAL A 89 10.00 -1.23 6.95
CA VAL A 89 11.07 -0.29 7.34
C VAL A 89 11.81 0.30 6.12
N PRO A 90 12.34 -0.51 5.18
CA PRO A 90 13.01 0.03 3.99
C PRO A 90 12.07 0.85 3.10
N LYS A 91 10.83 0.39 2.98
CA LYS A 91 9.77 1.08 2.21
C LYS A 91 9.54 2.49 2.76
N MET A 92 9.33 2.62 4.07
CA MET A 92 9.10 3.92 4.69
C MET A 92 10.35 4.79 4.66
N ALA A 93 11.53 4.23 4.96
CA ALA A 93 12.79 4.96 4.90
C ALA A 93 13.02 5.61 3.53
N ILE A 94 12.92 4.84 2.45
CA ILE A 94 13.12 5.37 1.10
C ILE A 94 12.04 6.39 0.74
N ARG A 95 10.77 6.11 1.05
CA ARG A 95 9.67 7.04 0.78
C ARG A 95 9.90 8.41 1.43
N PHE A 96 10.24 8.44 2.72
CA PHE A 96 10.43 9.70 3.45
C PHE A 96 11.70 10.42 3.01
N THR A 97 12.83 9.72 2.88
CA THR A 97 14.09 10.33 2.42
C THR A 97 13.95 10.89 1.00
N SER A 98 13.33 10.15 0.09
CA SER A 98 13.08 10.64 -1.28
C SER A 98 12.09 11.80 -1.29
N TYR A 99 11.03 11.75 -0.46
CA TYR A 99 10.06 12.85 -0.36
C TYR A 99 10.71 14.15 0.14
N GLU A 100 11.59 14.09 1.14
CA GLU A 100 12.30 15.27 1.62
C GLU A 100 13.27 15.82 0.59
N TRP A 101 14.00 14.94 -0.09
CA TRP A 101 14.87 15.35 -1.19
C TRP A 101 14.05 16.04 -2.29
N TYR A 102 12.97 15.43 -2.79
CA TYR A 102 12.15 16.04 -3.83
C TYR A 102 11.48 17.34 -3.38
N LYS A 103 11.08 17.45 -2.11
CA LYS A 103 10.58 18.72 -1.55
C LYS A 103 11.63 19.81 -1.57
N GLN A 104 12.88 19.50 -1.20
CA GLN A 104 13.97 20.48 -1.22
C GLN A 104 14.29 20.93 -2.65
N LEU A 105 14.24 20.01 -3.62
CA LEU A 105 14.44 20.33 -5.04
C LEU A 105 13.30 21.18 -5.63
N LEU A 106 12.07 20.98 -5.15
CA LEU A 106 10.87 21.68 -5.64
C LEU A 106 10.47 22.88 -4.78
N ALA A 107 11.29 23.26 -3.80
CA ALA A 107 11.05 24.44 -2.98
C ALA A 107 11.46 25.70 -3.75
N ASP A 108 10.62 26.74 -3.69
CA ASP A 108 10.95 28.03 -4.28
C ASP A 108 12.12 28.70 -3.53
N LYS A 109 12.70 29.77 -4.10
CA LYS A 109 13.83 30.54 -3.50
C LYS A 109 13.52 31.08 -2.08
N GLU A 110 12.24 31.16 -1.72
CA GLU A 110 11.74 31.59 -0.41
C GLU A 110 11.44 30.42 0.55
N GLY A 111 11.71 29.17 0.14
CA GLY A 111 11.44 27.96 0.92
C GLY A 111 9.96 27.57 1.00
N ARG A 112 9.08 28.21 0.20
CA ARG A 112 7.65 27.88 0.14
C ARG A 112 7.41 26.72 -0.82
N ILE A 113 6.50 25.82 -0.42
CA ILE A 113 6.12 24.65 -1.22
C ILE A 113 4.65 24.81 -1.61
N ARG A 114 4.37 24.94 -2.91
CA ARG A 114 2.99 24.94 -3.44
C ARG A 114 2.36 23.55 -3.29
N GLY A 115 1.02 23.50 -3.17
CA GLY A 115 0.28 22.25 -3.06
C GLY A 115 0.58 21.25 -4.20
N SER A 116 0.74 21.75 -5.43
CA SER A 116 1.14 20.97 -6.60
C SER A 116 2.58 20.43 -6.50
N SER A 117 3.54 21.25 -6.03
CA SER A 117 4.92 20.81 -5.76
C SER A 117 4.97 19.72 -4.69
N ASN A 118 4.12 19.82 -3.67
CA ASN A 118 4.03 18.82 -2.61
C ASN A 118 3.45 17.49 -3.13
N PHE A 119 2.46 17.56 -4.02
CA PHE A 119 1.92 16.38 -4.70
C PHE A 119 2.97 15.74 -5.61
N LEU A 120 3.69 16.53 -6.41
CA LEU A 120 4.74 16.03 -7.31
C LEU A 120 5.88 15.37 -6.52
N ALA A 121 6.32 15.98 -5.42
CA ALA A 121 7.30 15.38 -4.52
C ALA A 121 6.80 14.04 -3.94
N GLY A 122 5.52 13.98 -3.54
CA GLY A 122 4.90 12.75 -3.04
C GLY A 122 4.78 11.66 -4.10
N LEU A 123 4.47 12.02 -5.35
CA LEU A 123 4.38 11.10 -6.48
C LEU A 123 5.77 10.58 -6.85
N ALA A 124 6.76 11.47 -6.99
CA ALA A 124 8.14 11.10 -7.28
C ALA A 124 8.73 10.20 -6.18
N ALA A 125 8.50 10.52 -4.90
CA ALA A 125 8.90 9.67 -3.79
C ALA A 125 8.23 8.29 -3.83
N GLY A 126 6.94 8.24 -4.18
CA GLY A 126 6.21 7.00 -4.37
C GLY A 126 6.77 6.15 -5.51
N VAL A 127 7.15 6.76 -6.64
CA VAL A 127 7.79 6.05 -7.75
C VAL A 127 9.17 5.52 -7.34
N THR A 128 9.98 6.31 -6.64
CA THR A 128 11.30 5.89 -6.17
C THR A 128 11.20 4.73 -5.16
N GLU A 129 10.27 4.82 -4.21
CA GLU A 129 9.90 3.72 -3.31
C GLU A 129 9.44 2.47 -4.09
N ALA A 130 8.61 2.68 -5.12
CA ALA A 130 8.08 1.60 -5.94
C ALA A 130 9.18 0.83 -6.66
N VAL A 131 10.11 1.57 -7.29
CA VAL A 131 11.22 1.00 -8.05
C VAL A 131 12.21 0.33 -7.11
N ALA A 132 12.65 1.02 -6.05
CA ALA A 132 13.74 0.56 -5.20
C ALA A 132 13.34 -0.61 -4.27
N VAL A 133 12.10 -0.64 -3.79
CA VAL A 133 11.67 -1.63 -2.77
C VAL A 133 10.48 -2.45 -3.22
N VAL A 134 9.41 -1.79 -3.68
CA VAL A 134 8.13 -2.49 -3.89
C VAL A 134 8.23 -3.48 -5.04
N CYS A 135 8.82 -3.11 -6.17
CA CYS A 135 8.95 -3.96 -7.35
C CYS A 135 9.77 -5.24 -7.08
N PRO A 136 11.01 -5.17 -6.55
CA PRO A 136 11.75 -6.38 -6.21
C PRO A 136 11.03 -7.23 -5.15
N MET A 137 10.42 -6.60 -4.15
CA MET A 137 9.66 -7.30 -3.12
C MET A 137 8.42 -8.00 -3.69
N GLU A 138 7.69 -7.36 -4.60
CA GLU A 138 6.52 -7.93 -5.28
C GLU A 138 6.91 -9.13 -6.12
N VAL A 139 7.99 -9.04 -6.92
CA VAL A 139 8.49 -10.16 -7.73
C VAL A 139 8.86 -11.34 -6.84
N VAL A 140 9.65 -11.10 -5.79
CA VAL A 140 10.05 -12.15 -4.83
C VAL A 140 8.84 -12.77 -4.15
N LYS A 141 7.88 -11.97 -3.71
CA LYS A 141 6.65 -12.44 -3.07
C LYS A 141 5.79 -13.27 -4.02
N ILE A 142 5.65 -12.85 -5.28
CA ILE A 142 4.90 -13.59 -6.30
C ILE A 142 5.58 -14.94 -6.56
N ARG A 143 6.91 -14.99 -6.71
CA ARG A 143 7.65 -16.24 -6.94
C ARG A 143 7.54 -17.21 -5.77
N LEU A 144 7.69 -16.71 -4.54
CA LEU A 144 7.48 -17.48 -3.32
C LEU A 144 6.06 -18.04 -3.21
N GLN A 145 5.04 -17.24 -3.55
CA GLN A 145 3.64 -17.67 -3.49
C GLN A 145 3.21 -18.56 -4.67
N ALA A 146 3.88 -18.44 -5.81
CA ALA A 146 3.65 -19.26 -6.99
C ALA A 146 4.26 -20.66 -6.85
N GLN A 147 5.30 -20.80 -6.02
CA GLN A 147 5.87 -22.09 -5.69
C GLN A 147 4.81 -22.95 -4.99
N HIS A 148 4.46 -24.06 -5.64
CA HIS A 148 3.59 -25.06 -5.04
C HIS A 148 4.39 -25.76 -3.94
N HIS A 149 3.94 -25.62 -2.70
CA HIS A 149 4.11 -26.72 -1.76
C HIS A 149 3.07 -27.75 -2.14
N SER A 150 3.45 -28.71 -2.97
CA SER A 150 2.66 -29.93 -3.10
C SER A 150 2.72 -30.62 -1.75
N MET A 151 1.70 -30.41 -0.90
CA MET A 151 1.47 -31.18 0.34
C MET A 151 1.09 -32.64 0.00
N ALA A 152 1.64 -33.18 -1.09
CA ALA A 152 1.42 -34.51 -1.63
C ALA A 152 2.74 -35.28 -1.73
N ASP A 153 3.89 -34.62 -1.73
CA ASP A 153 5.19 -35.29 -1.82
C ASP A 153 6.17 -34.76 -0.75
N PRO A 154 6.47 -35.53 0.31
CA PRO A 154 7.40 -35.15 1.38
C PRO A 154 8.85 -34.90 0.92
N LEU A 155 9.20 -35.30 -0.31
CA LEU A 155 10.54 -35.20 -0.89
C LEU A 155 10.77 -33.95 -1.76
N ASP A 156 9.73 -33.15 -2.04
CA ASP A 156 9.85 -32.00 -2.95
C ASP A 156 10.51 -30.80 -2.25
N VAL A 157 11.82 -30.61 -2.49
CA VAL A 157 12.59 -29.55 -1.84
C VAL A 157 12.16 -28.20 -2.41
N PRO A 158 11.65 -27.26 -1.58
CA PRO A 158 11.20 -25.96 -2.05
C PRO A 158 12.34 -25.19 -2.74
N LYS A 159 12.17 -24.82 -4.02
CA LYS A 159 13.14 -24.03 -4.81
C LYS A 159 13.56 -22.75 -4.07
N TYR A 160 12.62 -22.10 -3.40
CA TYR A 160 12.81 -20.91 -2.59
C TYR A 160 12.53 -21.22 -1.11
N ARG A 161 13.57 -21.14 -0.27
CA ARG A 161 13.46 -21.39 1.18
C ARG A 161 12.92 -20.20 1.96
N ASN A 162 13.28 -18.99 1.56
CA ASN A 162 12.88 -17.73 2.19
C ASN A 162 12.99 -16.57 1.18
N ALA A 163 12.55 -15.38 1.57
CA ALA A 163 12.57 -14.20 0.69
C ALA A 163 13.98 -13.77 0.25
N ALA A 164 14.99 -13.88 1.12
CA ALA A 164 16.37 -13.54 0.78
C ALA A 164 16.95 -14.54 -0.23
N HIS A 165 16.73 -15.83 0.00
CA HIS A 165 17.13 -16.90 -0.92
C HIS A 165 16.40 -16.76 -2.26
N ALA A 166 15.10 -16.46 -2.25
CA ALA A 166 14.35 -16.21 -3.48
C ALA A 166 14.90 -15.02 -4.27
N CYS A 167 15.21 -13.91 -3.59
CA CYS A 167 15.84 -12.75 -4.21
C CYS A 167 17.20 -13.11 -4.82
N TYR A 168 18.06 -13.77 -4.06
CA TYR A 168 19.38 -14.21 -4.51
C TYR A 168 19.30 -15.17 -5.71
N THR A 169 18.44 -16.19 -5.64
CA THR A 169 18.24 -17.15 -6.72
C THR A 169 17.72 -16.47 -7.99
N VAL A 170 16.78 -15.52 -7.88
CA VAL A 170 16.29 -14.77 -9.04
C VAL A 170 17.39 -13.92 -9.67
N ILE A 171 18.20 -13.23 -8.86
CA ILE A 171 19.33 -12.44 -9.37
C ILE A 171 20.36 -13.35 -10.04
N LYS A 172 20.68 -14.50 -9.45
CA LYS A 172 21.67 -15.44 -9.97
C LYS A 172 21.23 -16.13 -11.26
N GLU A 173 19.95 -16.53 -11.36
CA GLU A 173 19.43 -17.29 -12.50
C GLU A 173 18.94 -16.39 -13.64
N GLU A 174 18.26 -15.28 -13.33
CA GLU A 174 17.57 -14.43 -14.33
C GLU A 174 18.17 -13.01 -14.44
N GLY A 175 19.12 -12.66 -13.57
CA GLY A 175 19.76 -11.34 -13.52
C GLY A 175 18.93 -10.28 -12.78
N VAL A 176 19.54 -9.11 -12.57
CA VAL A 176 18.92 -7.99 -11.84
C VAL A 176 17.67 -7.47 -12.55
N GLY A 177 17.65 -7.49 -13.89
CA GLY A 177 16.50 -7.05 -14.68
C GLY A 177 15.20 -7.83 -14.41
N ALA A 178 15.30 -9.08 -13.92
CA ALA A 178 14.14 -9.88 -13.56
C ALA A 178 13.35 -9.31 -12.37
N LEU A 179 14.02 -8.60 -11.45
CA LEU A 179 13.38 -7.94 -10.31
C LEU A 179 12.54 -6.72 -10.71
N TYR A 180 12.79 -6.16 -11.89
CA TYR A 180 12.11 -4.95 -12.40
C TYR A 180 11.10 -5.27 -13.52
N ARG A 181 10.84 -6.56 -13.79
CA ARG A 181 9.81 -6.97 -14.75
C ARG A 181 8.44 -6.51 -14.25
N GLY A 182 7.83 -5.57 -14.98
CA GLY A 182 6.53 -5.00 -14.64
C GLY A 182 6.59 -3.72 -13.81
N VAL A 183 7.78 -3.12 -13.64
CA VAL A 183 7.94 -1.85 -12.91
C VAL A 183 7.04 -0.74 -13.45
N SER A 184 6.82 -0.65 -14.76
CA SER A 184 5.91 0.32 -15.39
C SER A 184 4.46 0.11 -14.97
N LEU A 185 4.01 -1.14 -14.83
CA LEU A 185 2.66 -1.46 -14.37
C LEU A 185 2.49 -1.19 -12.87
N THR A 186 3.51 -1.46 -12.06
CA THR A 186 3.50 -1.14 -10.63
C THR A 186 3.52 0.38 -10.41
N ALA A 187 4.35 1.11 -11.16
CA ALA A 187 4.41 2.57 -11.12
C ALA A 187 3.10 3.20 -11.59
N LEU A 188 2.51 2.72 -12.69
CA LEU A 188 1.21 3.18 -13.15
C LEU A 188 0.13 2.97 -12.10
N ARG A 189 0.05 1.77 -11.51
CA ARG A 189 -0.92 1.46 -10.45
C ARG A 189 -0.73 2.35 -9.21
N GLN A 190 0.51 2.60 -8.80
CA GLN A 190 0.76 3.49 -7.66
C GLN A 190 0.43 4.93 -8.00
N GLY A 191 0.80 5.40 -9.19
CA GLY A 191 0.49 6.74 -9.69
C GLY A 191 -1.01 7.00 -9.77
N THR A 192 -1.80 6.09 -10.37
CA THR A 192 -3.26 6.25 -10.45
C THR A 192 -3.91 6.23 -9.08
N ASN A 193 -3.44 5.36 -8.17
CA ASN A 193 -3.95 5.31 -6.80
C ASN A 193 -3.64 6.59 -6.02
N GLN A 194 -2.42 7.13 -6.15
CA GLN A 194 -2.02 8.37 -5.51
C GLN A 194 -2.76 9.58 -6.08
N ALA A 195 -2.92 9.65 -7.41
CA ALA A 195 -3.66 10.72 -8.07
C ALA A 195 -5.13 10.73 -7.63
N ALA A 196 -5.82 9.59 -7.71
CA ALA A 196 -7.22 9.49 -7.29
C ALA A 196 -7.42 9.86 -5.81
N ASN A 197 -6.56 9.36 -4.92
CA ASN A 197 -6.63 9.68 -3.50
C ASN A 197 -6.38 11.17 -3.24
N PHE A 198 -5.39 11.77 -3.90
CA PHE A 198 -5.05 13.18 -3.71
C PHE A 198 -6.13 14.11 -4.24
N THR A 199 -6.65 13.86 -5.45
CA THR A 199 -7.76 14.63 -6.01
C THR A 199 -8.98 14.54 -5.10
N ALA A 200 -9.39 13.33 -4.70
CA ALA A 200 -10.52 13.15 -3.80
C ALA A 200 -10.30 13.85 -2.44
N TYR A 201 -9.09 13.77 -1.87
CA TYR A 201 -8.77 14.45 -0.62
C TYR A 201 -8.86 15.97 -0.75
N THR A 202 -8.32 16.54 -1.83
CA THR A 202 -8.29 18.00 -2.05
C THR A 202 -9.70 18.55 -2.25
N GLU A 203 -10.47 17.95 -3.14
CA GLU A 203 -11.86 18.35 -3.43
C GLU A 203 -12.74 18.25 -2.18
N LEU A 204 -12.70 17.11 -1.46
CA LEU A 204 -13.49 16.95 -0.24
C LEU A 204 -13.07 17.95 0.85
N LYS A 205 -11.78 18.22 0.97
CA LYS A 205 -11.27 19.20 1.92
C LYS A 205 -11.73 20.62 1.55
N GLU A 206 -11.66 21.00 0.28
CA GLU A 206 -12.11 22.32 -0.19
C GLU A 206 -13.61 22.52 0.03
N ILE A 207 -14.44 21.52 -0.32
CA ILE A 207 -15.89 21.56 -0.09
C ILE A 207 -16.22 21.75 1.40
N LEU A 208 -15.55 20.99 2.29
CA LEU A 208 -15.79 21.08 3.73
C LEU A 208 -15.25 22.37 4.34
N GLN A 209 -14.14 22.89 3.81
CA GLN A 209 -13.55 24.14 4.27
C GLN A 209 -14.38 25.36 3.82
N GLN A 210 -14.98 25.32 2.63
CA GLN A 210 -15.95 26.32 2.17
C GLN A 210 -17.27 26.31 2.96
N ARG A 211 -17.64 25.16 3.52
CA ARG A 211 -18.84 25.00 4.37
C ARG A 211 -18.58 25.22 5.86
N SER A 212 -17.33 25.44 6.26
CA SER A 212 -16.99 25.71 7.65
C SER A 212 -17.21 27.18 7.98
N ASP A 213 -17.61 27.48 9.22
CA ASP A 213 -17.90 28.85 9.70
C ASP A 213 -16.70 29.81 9.54
N ASP A 214 -15.48 29.28 9.42
CA ASP A 214 -14.27 30.07 9.25
C ASP A 214 -13.31 29.41 8.23
N PRO A 215 -13.33 29.83 6.95
CA PRO A 215 -12.53 29.23 5.87
C PRO A 215 -11.02 29.30 6.09
N THR A 216 -10.56 30.17 7.00
CA THR A 216 -9.14 30.40 7.29
C THR A 216 -8.55 29.45 8.33
N LYS A 217 -9.39 28.79 9.13
CA LYS A 217 -8.93 27.87 10.18
C LYS A 217 -8.70 26.46 9.62
N PRO A 218 -7.65 25.74 10.09
CA PRO A 218 -7.47 24.33 9.73
C PRO A 218 -8.64 23.51 10.27
N LEU A 219 -9.18 22.62 9.42
CA LEU A 219 -10.25 21.70 9.81
C LEU A 219 -9.84 20.86 11.04
N PRO A 220 -10.78 20.54 11.93
CA PRO A 220 -10.51 19.64 13.05
C PRO A 220 -9.90 18.30 12.60
N GLY A 221 -9.04 17.72 13.44
CA GLY A 221 -8.33 16.47 13.14
C GLY A 221 -9.28 15.33 12.75
N TYR A 222 -10.41 15.20 13.43
CA TYR A 222 -11.43 14.18 13.11
C TYR A 222 -12.07 14.37 11.72
N THR A 223 -12.31 15.62 11.30
CA THR A 223 -12.85 15.92 9.96
C THR A 223 -11.82 15.58 8.88
N THR A 224 -10.56 15.92 9.14
CA THR A 224 -9.43 15.61 8.25
C THR A 224 -9.22 14.10 8.13
N ALA A 225 -9.34 13.36 9.23
CA ALA A 225 -9.28 11.90 9.26
C ALA A 225 -10.46 11.27 8.50
N GLY A 226 -11.68 11.82 8.64
CA GLY A 226 -12.85 11.40 7.87
C GLY A 226 -12.66 11.59 6.36
N ILE A 227 -12.15 12.75 5.94
CA ILE A 227 -11.79 13.01 4.54
C ILE A 227 -10.72 12.02 4.06
N GLY A 228 -9.68 11.77 4.87
CA GLY A 228 -8.62 10.80 4.57
C GLY A 228 -9.14 9.37 4.39
N LEU A 229 -10.14 8.96 5.18
CA LEU A 229 -10.76 7.64 5.07
C LEU A 229 -11.58 7.52 3.78
N ILE A 230 -12.38 8.55 3.45
CA ILE A 230 -13.19 8.58 2.22
C ILE A 230 -12.28 8.62 0.99
N SER A 231 -11.30 9.53 0.95
CA SER A 231 -10.39 9.66 -0.17
C SER A 231 -9.53 8.42 -0.36
N GLY A 232 -9.09 7.79 0.72
CA GLY A 232 -8.35 6.52 0.70
C GLY A 232 -9.16 5.33 0.15
N ALA A 233 -10.49 5.40 0.19
CA ALA A 233 -11.36 4.41 -0.44
C ALA A 233 -11.52 4.64 -1.95
N VAL A 234 -11.45 5.88 -2.43
CA VAL A 234 -11.64 6.24 -3.86
C VAL A 234 -10.60 5.57 -4.77
N GLY A 235 -9.33 5.55 -4.38
CA GLY A 235 -8.27 4.89 -5.15
C GLY A 235 -8.58 3.43 -5.49
N PRO A 236 -8.93 2.57 -4.52
CA PRO A 236 -9.46 1.23 -4.75
C PRO A 236 -10.68 1.15 -5.69
N PHE A 237 -11.60 2.12 -5.65
CA PHE A 237 -12.76 2.17 -6.55
C PHE A 237 -12.36 2.47 -8.00
N CYS A 238 -11.45 3.43 -8.22
CA CYS A 238 -10.93 3.77 -9.54
C CYS A 238 -10.09 2.63 -10.14
N ASN A 239 -9.33 1.93 -9.31
CA ASN A 239 -8.45 0.83 -9.75
C ASN A 239 -9.16 -0.51 -9.89
N ALA A 240 -10.39 -0.66 -9.39
CA ALA A 240 -11.13 -1.92 -9.43
C ALA A 240 -11.34 -2.48 -10.84
N PRO A 241 -11.74 -1.70 -11.86
CA PRO A 241 -11.89 -2.21 -13.23
C PRO A 241 -10.58 -2.77 -13.79
N ILE A 242 -9.46 -2.05 -13.59
CA ILE A 242 -8.13 -2.44 -14.06
C ILE A 242 -7.70 -3.74 -13.38
N ASP A 243 -7.86 -3.82 -12.05
CA ASP A 243 -7.48 -5.01 -11.30
C ASP A 243 -8.37 -6.21 -11.68
N THR A 244 -9.66 -6.02 -11.95
CA THR A 244 -10.55 -7.09 -12.42
C THR A 244 -10.13 -7.61 -13.79
N ILE A 245 -9.85 -6.73 -14.76
CA ILE A 245 -9.35 -7.13 -16.08
C ILE A 245 -8.00 -7.85 -15.95
N LYS A 246 -7.07 -7.32 -15.15
CA LYS A 246 -5.76 -7.91 -14.88
C LYS A 246 -5.89 -9.33 -14.31
N THR A 247 -6.79 -9.53 -13.34
CA THR A 247 -6.98 -10.87 -12.75
C THR A 247 -7.57 -11.88 -13.73
N ARG A 248 -8.41 -11.46 -14.70
CA ARG A 248 -8.89 -12.34 -15.77
C ARG A 248 -7.81 -12.63 -16.80
N LEU A 249 -7.07 -11.61 -17.22
CA LEU A 249 -5.95 -11.74 -18.14
C LEU A 249 -4.90 -12.73 -17.60
N GLN A 250 -4.64 -12.71 -16.29
CA GLN A 250 -3.72 -13.65 -15.63
C GLN A 250 -4.27 -15.08 -15.47
N ARG A 251 -5.58 -15.29 -15.63
CA ARG A 251 -6.21 -16.63 -15.58
C ARG A 251 -6.30 -17.28 -16.95
N THR A 252 -6.40 -16.48 -18.01
CA THR A 252 -6.49 -16.99 -19.38
C THR A 252 -5.07 -17.14 -19.97
N PRO A 253 -4.68 -18.32 -20.47
CA PRO A 253 -3.43 -18.52 -21.18
C PRO A 253 -3.32 -17.55 -22.38
N ALA A 254 -2.09 -17.19 -22.75
CA ALA A 254 -1.88 -16.43 -23.99
C ALA A 254 -2.00 -17.38 -25.18
N GLU A 255 -2.90 -17.07 -26.11
CA GLU A 255 -2.99 -17.79 -27.38
C GLU A 255 -1.94 -17.21 -28.37
N PRO A 256 -1.28 -18.06 -29.18
CA PRO A 256 -0.30 -17.60 -30.17
C PRO A 256 -0.92 -16.57 -31.13
N GLY A 257 -0.24 -15.44 -31.34
CA GLY A 257 -0.65 -14.39 -32.30
C GLY A 257 -1.50 -13.24 -31.74
N GLN A 258 -1.90 -13.26 -30.47
CA GLN A 258 -2.66 -12.16 -29.86
C GLN A 258 -1.75 -11.10 -29.20
N THR A 259 -1.99 -9.83 -29.53
CA THR A 259 -1.30 -8.71 -28.86
C THR A 259 -1.81 -8.52 -27.44
N ALA A 260 -0.94 -8.07 -26.52
CA ALA A 260 -1.31 -7.85 -25.12
C ALA A 260 -2.47 -6.85 -24.97
N MET A 261 -2.48 -5.79 -25.78
CA MET A 261 -3.56 -4.79 -25.79
C MET A 261 -4.86 -5.35 -26.38
N GLY A 262 -4.79 -6.13 -27.46
CA GLY A 262 -5.96 -6.80 -28.02
C GLY A 262 -6.64 -7.73 -27.01
N ARG A 263 -5.86 -8.43 -26.19
CA ARG A 263 -6.38 -9.29 -25.10
C ARG A 263 -7.09 -8.49 -24.02
N ILE A 264 -6.52 -7.36 -23.58
CA ILE A 264 -7.13 -6.49 -22.57
C ILE A 264 -8.47 -5.95 -23.08
N VAL A 265 -8.53 -5.47 -24.32
CA VAL A 265 -9.75 -4.93 -24.93
C VAL A 265 -10.80 -6.02 -25.12
N ASN A 266 -10.40 -7.21 -25.59
CA ASN A 266 -11.32 -8.34 -25.79
C ASN A 266 -11.92 -8.81 -24.45
N ILE A 267 -11.10 -9.00 -23.41
CA ILE A 267 -11.57 -9.37 -22.08
C ILE A 267 -12.52 -8.29 -21.51
N GLY A 268 -12.18 -7.01 -21.66
CA GLY A 268 -13.04 -5.91 -21.22
C GLY A 268 -14.39 -5.89 -21.95
N SER A 269 -14.37 -6.06 -23.28
CA SER A 269 -15.58 -6.11 -24.11
C SER A 269 -16.46 -7.32 -23.78
N GLN A 270 -15.86 -8.50 -23.62
CA GLN A 270 -16.58 -9.72 -23.21
C GLN A 270 -17.18 -9.58 -21.81
N MET A 271 -16.43 -9.02 -20.85
CA MET A 271 -16.95 -8.72 -19.51
C MET A 271 -18.17 -7.83 -19.57
N PHE A 272 -18.11 -6.75 -20.33
CA PHE A 272 -19.21 -5.80 -20.46
C PHE A 272 -20.44 -6.44 -21.10
N LYS A 273 -20.26 -7.23 -22.17
CA LYS A 273 -21.35 -7.89 -22.89
C LYS A 273 -21.99 -9.06 -22.13
N GLN A 274 -21.20 -9.86 -21.41
CA GLN A 274 -21.67 -11.11 -20.79
C GLN A 274 -22.11 -10.93 -19.34
N GLU A 275 -21.44 -10.06 -18.57
CA GLU A 275 -21.68 -9.91 -17.13
C GLU A 275 -22.15 -8.50 -16.74
N GLY A 276 -22.14 -7.57 -17.70
CA GLY A 276 -22.56 -6.19 -17.50
C GLY A 276 -21.52 -5.31 -16.77
N PRO A 277 -21.83 -4.02 -16.60
CA PRO A 277 -20.91 -3.04 -16.02
C PRO A 277 -20.57 -3.31 -14.54
N ARG A 278 -21.45 -3.97 -13.78
CA ARG A 278 -21.17 -4.30 -12.37
C ARG A 278 -20.04 -5.31 -12.20
N ALA A 279 -19.75 -6.11 -13.24
CA ALA A 279 -18.69 -7.11 -13.23
C ALA A 279 -17.29 -6.51 -12.96
N PHE A 280 -17.05 -5.26 -13.36
CA PHE A 280 -15.78 -4.58 -13.16
C PHE A 280 -15.47 -4.28 -11.67
N TRP A 281 -16.50 -4.18 -10.84
CA TRP A 281 -16.37 -3.94 -9.39
C TRP A 281 -16.60 -5.20 -8.54
N MET A 282 -16.82 -6.36 -9.16
CA MET A 282 -16.97 -7.63 -8.46
C MET A 282 -15.67 -8.02 -7.76
N GLY A 283 -15.63 -7.87 -6.43
CA GLY A 283 -14.43 -8.10 -5.61
C GLY A 283 -13.89 -6.85 -4.93
N ILE A 284 -14.57 -5.70 -5.05
CA ILE A 284 -14.22 -4.51 -4.29
C ILE A 284 -14.58 -4.61 -2.81
N THR A 285 -15.64 -5.35 -2.45
CA THR A 285 -16.10 -5.48 -1.06
C THR A 285 -15.01 -5.98 -0.11
N PRO A 286 -14.28 -7.09 -0.40
CA PRO A 286 -13.17 -7.53 0.46
C PRO A 286 -11.98 -6.55 0.47
N ARG A 287 -11.87 -5.68 -0.53
CA ARG A 287 -10.81 -4.66 -0.60
C ARG A 287 -11.15 -3.47 0.28
N VAL A 288 -12.35 -2.90 0.14
CA VAL A 288 -12.84 -1.80 0.97
C VAL A 288 -12.95 -2.22 2.43
N ALA A 289 -13.43 -3.44 2.70
CA ALA A 289 -13.49 -3.99 4.05
C ALA A 289 -12.12 -4.17 4.72
N ARG A 290 -11.03 -4.26 3.95
CA ARG A 290 -9.64 -4.29 4.47
C ARG A 290 -9.04 -2.89 4.59
N VAL A 291 -9.38 -2.00 3.66
CA VAL A 291 -8.83 -0.63 3.62
C VAL A 291 -9.35 0.19 4.81
N ALA A 292 -10.65 0.15 5.10
CA ALA A 292 -11.22 1.00 6.15
C ALA A 292 -10.64 0.72 7.56
N PRO A 293 -10.55 -0.53 8.06
CA PRO A 293 -9.94 -0.81 9.35
C PRO A 293 -8.44 -0.48 9.39
N GLY A 294 -7.70 -0.81 8.33
CA GLY A 294 -6.27 -0.53 8.26
C GLY A 294 -5.97 0.97 8.29
N GLN A 295 -6.74 1.77 7.54
CA GLN A 295 -6.61 3.23 7.56
C GLN A 295 -6.98 3.80 8.93
N ALA A 296 -8.08 3.35 9.55
CA ALA A 296 -8.48 3.81 10.89
C ALA A 296 -7.38 3.56 11.93
N VAL A 297 -6.77 2.37 11.95
CA VAL A 297 -5.66 2.04 12.85
C VAL A 297 -4.44 2.89 12.55
N THR A 298 -4.08 3.05 11.27
CA THR A 298 -2.92 3.85 10.87
C THR A 298 -3.07 5.30 11.34
N PHE A 299 -4.22 5.93 11.11
CA PHE A 299 -4.48 7.31 11.53
C PHE A 299 -4.48 7.46 13.05
N ALA A 300 -5.17 6.59 13.78
CA ALA A 300 -5.23 6.64 15.24
C ALA A 300 -3.83 6.50 15.88
N VAL A 301 -3.03 5.56 15.39
CA VAL A 301 -1.67 5.33 15.90
C VAL A 301 -0.73 6.46 15.49
N TYR A 302 -0.86 6.98 14.26
CA TYR A 302 -0.05 8.10 13.80
C TYR A 302 -0.31 9.35 14.65
N GLU A 303 -1.57 9.71 14.91
CA GLU A 303 -1.93 10.86 15.74
C GLU A 303 -1.44 10.68 17.18
N TYR A 304 -1.61 9.49 17.76
CA TYR A 304 -1.10 9.17 19.09
C TYR A 304 0.42 9.31 19.17
N LEU A 305 1.16 8.64 18.27
CA LEU A 305 2.62 8.67 18.26
C LEU A 305 3.16 10.08 18.00
N LYS A 306 2.56 10.81 17.06
CA LYS A 306 2.93 12.19 16.80
C LYS A 306 2.68 13.07 18.03
N GLY A 307 1.53 12.92 18.69
CA GLY A 307 1.20 13.66 19.91
C GLY A 307 2.16 13.36 21.07
N VAL A 308 2.56 12.09 21.24
CA VAL A 308 3.55 11.69 22.25
C VAL A 308 4.93 12.25 21.91
N LEU A 309 5.36 12.19 20.65
CA LEU A 309 6.67 12.70 20.21
C LEU A 309 6.75 14.23 20.29
N GLU A 310 5.65 14.94 19.99
CA GLU A 310 5.58 16.39 20.14
C GLU A 310 5.60 16.81 21.62
N LYS A 311 4.84 16.13 22.48
CA LYS A 311 4.88 16.35 23.94
C LYS A 311 6.25 16.01 24.55
N GLY A 312 6.88 14.94 24.08
CA GLY A 312 8.22 14.54 24.51
C GLY A 312 9.29 15.53 24.07
N ARG A 313 9.15 16.14 22.87
CA ARG A 313 10.02 17.23 22.42
C ARG A 313 9.87 18.48 23.28
N ASP A 314 8.65 18.79 23.72
CA ASP A 314 8.38 19.92 24.60
C ASP A 314 8.83 19.66 26.06
N MET A 315 9.02 18.39 26.46
CA MET A 315 9.56 17.98 27.77
C MET A 315 11.09 17.89 27.83
N ILE A 316 11.81 17.99 26.70
CA ILE A 316 13.28 18.04 26.68
C ILE A 316 13.70 19.50 26.44
N PRO A 317 13.91 20.32 27.50
CA PRO A 317 14.52 21.62 27.36
C PRO A 317 16.03 21.41 27.16
N GLY A 318 16.49 21.32 25.91
CA GLY A 318 17.92 21.17 25.65
C GLY A 318 18.25 20.90 24.19
N GLY A 319 18.57 21.97 23.47
CA GLY A 319 19.07 21.89 22.10
C GLY A 319 19.24 23.25 21.46
N GLN A 320 19.81 24.22 22.19
CA GLN A 320 20.66 25.22 21.56
C GLN A 320 21.86 24.45 21.00
N TYR A 321 21.87 24.17 19.71
CA TYR A 321 23.12 24.03 18.98
C TYR A 321 23.06 25.08 17.89
N GLU A 322 23.96 26.04 18.03
CA GLU A 322 24.22 27.12 17.09
C GLU A 322 24.52 26.56 15.68
N GLU A 323 23.91 27.25 14.70
CA GLU A 323 24.16 27.35 13.24
C GLU A 323 24.42 26.10 12.36
#